data_AF-C0FNT1-F1
#
_entry.id   AF-C0FNT1-F1
#
_cell.length_a   1.000
_cell.length_b   1.000
_cell.length_c   1.000
_cell.angle_alpha   90.00
_cell.angle_beta   90.00
_cell.angle_gamma   90.00
#
_symmetry.space_group_name_H-M   'P 1'
#
loop_
_entity.id
_entity.type
_entity.pdbx_description
1 polymer ?
#
loop_
_entity_poly.entity_id
_entity_poly.type
_entity_poly.pdbx_seq_one_letter_code
_entity_poly.pdbx_strand_id
1 'polypeptide(L)'
;MPIRITGLNSGLDTEAIISALVSSYSYKTNKYKKAQTKLSWKQDAWKTLNTKVYSFYTSLDSLRFSKNYNLKSTKVSDSTKATVTASSSAPNGTQKLNILKVAQAGYLTGGKLDDSTTTGTTLAELGYTGGNGTITLTKGDGTKKTIEVSQGTTVNSFINSLKEAGVNASYDDINKRIFVSSKDTGKDNDFTLTGGNVDGANALTKLGLNVKSDATDATYKTYMQYYGDGTQSGITAKVNEAIKAYQDAQTAYKTADAQNSNISAGYGYASAYAAMKNAFAKSKLDPAQQEQLTQLLQMSATDRAQSVMDSNGNIYKTEKTNDDGSVIYSYTDASGNKSYIQSETTDSVTKYYTATASEVKYNKITASDGNEYSEDENGLYVDKDGKNILWTAAI
;
A
#
# COMPACT_ATOMS: atom_id res chain seq x y z
N MET A 1 12.88 -98.92 37.77
CA MET A 1 13.07 -100.37 37.97
C MET A 1 13.20 -101.02 36.61
N PRO A 2 14.17 -101.92 36.39
CA PRO A 2 14.28 -102.64 35.12
C PRO A 2 13.12 -103.63 35.01
N ILE A 3 12.43 -103.65 33.87
CA ILE A 3 11.41 -104.67 33.58
C ILE A 3 12.16 -105.93 33.15
N ARG A 4 12.00 -107.02 33.92
CA ARG A 4 12.51 -108.34 33.55
C ARG A 4 11.42 -109.09 32.78
N ILE A 5 11.70 -109.45 31.53
CA ILE A 5 10.83 -110.29 30.70
C ILE A 5 11.49 -111.67 30.65
N THR A 6 10.83 -112.69 31.19
CA THR A 6 11.30 -114.08 31.13
C THR A 6 10.28 -114.94 30.39
N GLY A 7 10.67 -115.40 29.21
CA GLY A 7 10.34 -116.69 28.58
C GLY A 7 8.87 -117.16 28.49
N LEU A 8 8.41 -117.28 27.23
CA LEU A 8 7.49 -118.31 26.73
C LEU A 8 6.00 -118.18 27.10
N ASN A 9 5.33 -117.16 26.57
CA ASN A 9 4.00 -117.36 26.00
C ASN A 9 3.70 -116.27 24.96
N SER A 10 3.24 -116.68 23.79
CA SER A 10 2.91 -115.83 22.65
C SER A 10 1.73 -114.91 23.00
N GLY A 11 2.04 -113.69 23.42
CA GLY A 11 1.05 -112.68 23.84
C GLY A 11 1.69 -111.50 24.57
N LEU A 12 2.95 -111.17 24.27
CA LEU A 12 3.57 -109.95 24.75
C LEU A 12 2.84 -108.79 24.07
N ASP A 13 1.87 -108.21 24.80
CA ASP A 13 1.31 -106.91 24.49
C ASP A 13 2.39 -105.85 24.75
N THR A 14 3.35 -105.81 23.82
CA THR A 14 4.44 -104.84 23.83
C THR A 14 3.89 -103.43 23.81
N GLU A 15 2.70 -103.23 23.24
CA GLU A 15 2.03 -101.93 23.27
C GLU A 15 1.60 -101.55 24.69
N ALA A 16 1.04 -102.48 25.48
CA ALA A 16 0.70 -102.23 26.87
C ALA A 16 1.93 -101.92 27.75
N ILE A 17 3.05 -102.63 27.54
CA ILE A 17 4.30 -102.38 28.28
C ILE A 17 4.94 -101.05 27.85
N ILE A 18 5.00 -100.77 26.55
CA ILE A 18 5.52 -99.50 26.01
C ILE A 18 4.62 -98.34 26.46
N SER A 19 3.29 -98.52 26.45
CA SER A 19 2.30 -97.55 26.94
C SER A 19 2.43 -97.32 28.45
N ALA A 20 2.69 -98.36 29.25
CA ALA A 20 2.97 -98.22 30.68
C ALA A 20 4.29 -97.45 30.94
N LEU A 21 5.32 -97.68 30.13
CA LEU A 21 6.58 -96.95 30.25
C LEU A 21 6.41 -95.47 29.80
N VAL A 22 5.78 -95.23 28.65
CA VAL A 22 5.48 -93.90 28.10
C VAL A 22 4.53 -93.13 29.02
N SER A 23 3.56 -93.79 29.66
CA SER A 23 2.68 -93.16 30.67
C SER A 23 3.44 -92.76 31.92
N SER A 24 4.39 -93.58 32.39
CA SER A 24 5.32 -93.22 33.48
C SER A 24 6.22 -92.03 33.11
N TYR A 25 6.79 -92.01 31.90
CA TYR A 25 7.59 -90.89 31.41
C TYR A 25 6.75 -89.62 31.17
N SER A 26 5.52 -89.75 30.69
CA SER A 26 4.60 -88.63 30.45
C SER A 26 3.97 -88.09 31.73
N TYR A 27 4.02 -88.80 32.86
CA TYR A 27 3.55 -88.31 34.16
C TYR A 27 4.20 -86.98 34.55
N LYS A 28 5.54 -86.87 34.40
CA LYS A 28 6.28 -85.64 34.71
C LYS A 28 5.82 -84.49 33.82
N THR A 29 5.65 -84.74 32.52
CA THR A 29 5.11 -83.79 31.55
C THR A 29 3.68 -83.37 31.91
N ASN A 30 2.81 -84.33 32.25
CA ASN A 30 1.42 -84.07 32.64
C ASN A 30 1.33 -83.30 33.96
N LYS A 31 2.24 -83.55 34.92
CA LYS A 31 2.35 -82.77 36.16
C LYS A 31 2.69 -81.31 35.86
N TYR A 32 3.66 -81.04 34.99
CA TYR A 32 4.00 -79.67 34.59
C TYR A 32 2.92 -79.00 33.76
N LYS A 33 2.27 -79.71 32.83
CA LYS A 33 1.09 -79.21 32.10
C LYS A 33 -0.03 -78.80 33.06
N LYS A 34 -0.36 -79.66 34.04
CA LYS A 34 -1.36 -79.33 35.10
C LYS A 34 -0.93 -78.12 35.94
N ALA A 35 0.35 -78.03 36.31
CA ALA A 35 0.88 -76.88 37.04
C ALA A 35 0.81 -75.59 36.21
N GLN A 36 1.11 -75.65 34.92
CA GLN A 36 0.99 -74.55 33.97
C GLN A 36 -0.47 -74.10 33.81
N THR A 37 -1.41 -75.04 33.63
CA THR A 37 -2.85 -74.71 33.59
C THR A 37 -3.32 -74.05 34.89
N LYS A 38 -2.91 -74.58 36.05
CA LYS A 38 -3.26 -73.99 37.35
C LYS A 38 -2.65 -72.60 37.54
N LEU A 39 -1.43 -72.38 37.03
CA LEU A 39 -0.79 -71.06 37.03
C LEU A 39 -1.53 -70.08 36.09
N SER A 40 -1.91 -70.53 34.89
CA SER A 40 -2.71 -69.73 33.94
C SER A 40 -4.03 -69.30 34.58
N TRP A 41 -4.78 -70.22 35.19
CA TRP A 41 -6.03 -69.90 35.88
C TRP A 41 -5.83 -68.89 37.02
N LYS A 42 -4.73 -69.03 37.78
CA LYS A 42 -4.37 -68.03 38.81
C LYS A 42 -4.08 -66.66 38.18
N GLN A 43 -3.31 -66.61 37.10
CA GLN A 43 -3.00 -65.37 36.39
C GLN A 43 -4.27 -64.71 35.85
N ASP A 44 -5.19 -65.48 35.26
CA ASP A 44 -6.45 -64.95 34.73
C ASP A 44 -7.37 -64.44 35.84
N ALA A 45 -7.43 -65.14 36.98
CA ALA A 45 -8.14 -64.67 38.16
C ALA A 45 -7.54 -63.35 38.69
N TRP A 46 -6.21 -63.24 38.76
CA TRP A 46 -5.52 -62.01 39.18
C TRP A 46 -5.74 -60.85 38.21
N LYS A 47 -5.63 -61.08 36.90
CA LYS A 47 -5.94 -60.08 35.87
C LYS A 47 -7.37 -59.58 35.99
N THR A 48 -8.32 -60.50 36.14
CA THR A 48 -9.74 -60.17 36.30
C THR A 48 -9.98 -59.34 37.56
N LEU A 49 -9.38 -59.73 38.69
CA LEU A 49 -9.48 -58.98 39.93
C LEU A 49 -8.89 -57.57 39.78
N ASN A 50 -7.70 -57.45 39.19
CA ASN A 50 -7.05 -56.16 38.98
C ASN A 50 -7.89 -55.24 38.09
N THR A 51 -8.45 -55.76 37.00
CA THR A 51 -9.38 -55.01 36.15
C THR A 51 -10.59 -54.54 36.95
N LYS A 52 -11.21 -55.40 37.76
CA LYS A 52 -12.36 -55.03 38.60
C LYS A 52 -12.01 -53.93 39.62
N VAL A 53 -10.87 -54.06 40.30
CA VAL A 53 -10.41 -53.07 41.29
C VAL A 53 -10.10 -51.74 40.61
N TYR A 54 -9.39 -51.77 39.48
CA TYR A 54 -9.08 -50.56 38.72
C TYR A 54 -10.34 -49.87 38.20
N SER A 55 -11.27 -50.63 37.60
CA SER A 55 -12.57 -50.10 37.16
C SER A 55 -13.34 -49.48 38.32
N PHE A 56 -13.38 -50.13 39.48
CA PHE A 56 -14.01 -49.58 40.67
C PHE A 56 -13.34 -48.27 41.12
N TYR A 57 -12.01 -48.25 41.27
CA TYR A 57 -11.27 -47.04 41.63
C TYR A 57 -11.52 -45.88 40.66
N THR A 58 -11.42 -46.14 39.35
CA THR A 58 -11.69 -45.11 38.32
C THR A 58 -13.14 -44.62 38.34
N SER A 59 -14.11 -45.50 38.66
CA SER A 59 -15.52 -45.10 38.77
C SER A 59 -15.78 -44.13 39.92
N LEU A 60 -14.93 -44.13 40.95
CA LEU A 60 -15.04 -43.26 42.11
C LEU A 60 -14.23 -41.96 41.97
N ASP A 61 -13.38 -41.82 40.94
CA ASP A 61 -12.51 -40.64 40.78
C ASP A 61 -13.30 -39.33 40.73
N SER A 62 -14.48 -39.34 40.08
CA SER A 62 -15.35 -38.17 40.02
C SER A 62 -15.93 -37.79 41.39
N LEU A 63 -16.11 -38.74 42.31
CA LEU A 63 -16.71 -38.50 43.63
C LEU A 63 -15.78 -37.79 44.60
N ARG A 64 -14.46 -37.72 44.32
CA ARG A 64 -13.52 -36.98 45.20
C ARG A 64 -13.58 -35.46 44.99
N PHE A 65 -14.15 -34.98 43.89
CA PHE A 65 -14.18 -33.56 43.57
C PHE A 65 -15.40 -32.88 44.19
N SER A 66 -15.18 -32.00 45.17
CA SER A 66 -16.24 -31.21 45.83
C SER A 66 -17.10 -30.38 44.87
N LYS A 67 -16.54 -29.98 43.72
CA LYS A 67 -17.26 -29.30 42.63
C LYS A 67 -18.50 -30.06 42.16
N ASN A 68 -18.46 -31.39 42.17
CA ASN A 68 -19.55 -32.23 41.69
C ASN A 68 -20.77 -32.27 42.63
N TYR A 69 -20.59 -31.86 43.90
CA TYR A 69 -21.68 -31.75 44.87
C TYR A 69 -22.26 -30.33 44.97
N ASN A 70 -21.60 -29.35 44.35
CA ASN A 70 -22.03 -27.95 44.33
C ASN A 70 -22.56 -27.52 42.94
N LEU A 71 -22.97 -28.49 42.11
CA LEU A 71 -23.53 -28.21 40.80
C LEU A 71 -24.84 -27.43 40.94
N LYS A 72 -25.01 -26.46 40.04
CA LYS A 72 -26.21 -25.62 39.98
C LYS A 72 -27.03 -26.03 38.76
N SER A 73 -28.32 -26.19 38.97
CA SER A 73 -29.29 -26.36 37.88
C SER A 73 -29.94 -25.02 37.58
N THR A 74 -30.20 -24.77 36.30
CA THR A 74 -30.83 -23.55 35.81
C THR A 74 -32.12 -23.91 35.09
N LYS A 75 -33.15 -23.07 35.27
CA LYS A 75 -34.40 -23.14 34.51
C LYS A 75 -34.71 -21.76 33.98
N VAL A 76 -34.98 -21.67 32.68
CA VAL A 76 -35.41 -20.43 32.01
C VAL A 76 -36.88 -20.57 31.66
N SER A 77 -37.65 -19.50 31.82
CA SER A 77 -39.09 -19.50 31.53
C SER A 77 -39.40 -19.63 30.03
N ASP A 78 -38.54 -19.11 29.17
CA ASP A 78 -38.63 -19.24 27.71
C ASP A 78 -37.23 -19.54 27.13
N SER A 79 -36.98 -20.81 26.84
CA SER A 79 -35.70 -21.28 26.27
C SER A 79 -35.53 -20.97 24.79
N THR A 80 -36.55 -20.45 24.11
CA THR A 80 -36.44 -20.03 22.70
C THR A 80 -35.69 -18.70 22.56
N LYS A 81 -35.56 -17.93 23.66
CA LYS A 81 -34.92 -16.61 23.68
C LYS A 81 -33.51 -16.63 24.24
N ALA A 82 -33.27 -17.44 25.28
CA ALA A 82 -31.96 -17.55 25.92
C ALA A 82 -31.80 -18.90 26.62
N THR A 83 -30.56 -19.36 26.71
CA THR A 83 -30.14 -20.43 27.60
C THR A 83 -29.22 -19.85 28.68
N VAL A 84 -29.33 -20.39 29.89
CA VAL A 84 -28.51 -19.94 31.04
C VAL A 84 -27.82 -21.17 31.60
N THR A 85 -26.51 -21.08 31.80
CA THR A 85 -25.73 -22.06 32.55
C THR A 85 -25.17 -21.40 33.81
N ALA A 86 -25.01 -22.17 34.87
CA ALA A 86 -24.48 -21.67 36.14
C ALA A 86 -23.21 -22.43 36.52
N SER A 87 -22.18 -21.69 36.93
CA SER A 87 -21.02 -22.29 37.57
C SER A 87 -21.38 -22.80 38.98
N SER A 88 -20.53 -23.66 39.55
CA SER A 88 -20.71 -24.18 40.92
C SER A 88 -20.66 -23.09 42.00
N SER A 89 -20.08 -21.92 41.69
CA SER A 89 -19.98 -20.77 42.59
C SER A 89 -21.14 -19.77 42.44
N ALA A 90 -22.07 -20.00 41.50
CA ALA A 90 -23.20 -19.09 41.30
C ALA A 90 -24.15 -19.10 42.51
N PRO A 91 -24.68 -17.93 42.95
CA PRO A 91 -25.65 -17.87 44.03
C PRO A 91 -26.98 -18.50 43.61
N ASN A 92 -27.67 -19.12 44.55
CA ASN A 92 -29.03 -19.60 44.32
C ASN A 92 -29.99 -18.40 44.29
N GLY A 93 -30.83 -18.30 43.26
CA GLY A 93 -31.85 -17.27 43.18
C GLY A 93 -32.55 -17.20 41.84
N THR A 94 -33.62 -16.41 41.79
CA THR A 94 -34.38 -16.12 40.57
C THR A 94 -33.95 -14.77 40.04
N GLN A 95 -33.59 -14.71 38.76
CA GLN A 95 -33.23 -13.46 38.08
C GLN A 95 -34.25 -13.14 36.98
N LYS A 96 -34.47 -11.84 36.72
CA LYS A 96 -35.29 -11.38 35.60
C LYS A 96 -34.36 -10.92 34.47
N LEU A 97 -34.53 -11.51 33.29
CA LEU A 97 -33.76 -11.17 32.08
C LEU A 97 -34.69 -10.43 31.10
N ASN A 98 -34.26 -9.26 30.65
CA ASN A 98 -34.91 -8.52 29.57
C ASN A 98 -33.91 -8.32 28.43
N ILE A 99 -34.20 -8.84 27.24
CA ILE A 99 -33.32 -8.75 26.07
C ILE A 99 -33.76 -7.57 25.23
N LEU A 100 -32.99 -6.48 25.27
CA LEU A 100 -33.29 -5.27 24.49
C LEU A 100 -32.77 -5.37 23.06
N LYS A 101 -31.54 -5.90 22.90
CA LYS A 101 -30.87 -6.05 21.61
C LYS A 101 -29.85 -7.19 21.69
N VAL A 102 -29.65 -7.90 20.59
CA VAL A 102 -28.59 -8.90 20.46
C VAL A 102 -27.32 -8.27 19.91
N ALA A 103 -26.17 -8.78 20.30
CA ALA A 103 -24.91 -8.41 19.66
C ALA A 103 -24.96 -8.87 18.19
N GLN A 104 -24.57 -7.96 17.29
CA GLN A 104 -24.47 -8.24 15.85
C GLN A 104 -23.01 -8.15 15.44
N ALA A 105 -22.62 -8.92 14.42
CA ALA A 105 -21.31 -8.78 13.79
C ALA A 105 -21.36 -7.61 12.80
N GLY A 106 -20.24 -6.88 12.69
CA GLY A 106 -20.07 -5.94 11.60
C GLY A 106 -20.13 -6.68 10.27
N TYR A 107 -20.82 -6.13 9.28
CA TYR A 107 -20.88 -6.71 7.93
C TYR A 107 -20.89 -5.61 6.89
N LEU A 108 -20.27 -5.89 5.76
CA LEU A 108 -20.19 -5.02 4.60
C LEU A 108 -20.47 -5.85 3.36
N THR A 109 -21.53 -5.46 2.65
CA THR A 109 -21.88 -6.03 1.35
C THR A 109 -21.43 -5.06 0.28
N GLY A 110 -20.48 -5.49 -0.55
CA GLY A 110 -19.99 -4.66 -1.64
C GLY A 110 -21.03 -4.40 -2.72
N GLY A 111 -20.78 -3.36 -3.53
CA GLY A 111 -21.45 -3.08 -4.79
C GLY A 111 -21.30 -4.23 -5.79
N LYS A 112 -22.24 -4.32 -6.74
CA LYS A 112 -22.18 -5.30 -7.82
C LYS A 112 -21.01 -4.97 -8.74
N LEU A 113 -20.14 -5.94 -8.97
CA LEU A 113 -19.05 -5.90 -9.96
C LEU A 113 -19.58 -6.32 -11.33
N ASP A 114 -18.75 -6.18 -12.37
CA ASP A 114 -19.11 -6.58 -13.72
C ASP A 114 -19.48 -8.07 -13.78
N ASP A 115 -20.43 -8.43 -14.65
CA ASP A 115 -20.93 -9.80 -14.79
C ASP A 115 -19.84 -10.80 -15.23
N SER A 116 -18.77 -10.33 -15.87
CA SER A 116 -17.60 -11.14 -16.23
C SER A 116 -16.63 -11.37 -15.06
N THR A 117 -16.84 -10.72 -13.92
CA THR A 117 -15.91 -10.81 -12.78
C THR A 117 -15.93 -12.21 -12.15
N THR A 118 -14.73 -12.74 -11.93
CA THR A 118 -14.47 -13.98 -11.21
C THR A 118 -13.45 -13.75 -10.10
N THR A 119 -13.19 -14.77 -9.27
CA THR A 119 -12.12 -14.70 -8.26
C THR A 119 -10.73 -14.54 -8.88
N GLY A 120 -10.53 -14.95 -10.13
CA GLY A 120 -9.27 -14.78 -10.88
C GLY A 120 -9.08 -13.38 -11.45
N THR A 121 -10.15 -12.58 -11.57
CA THR A 121 -10.09 -11.23 -12.14
C THR A 121 -9.17 -10.34 -11.32
N THR A 122 -8.26 -9.67 -12.00
CA THR A 122 -7.31 -8.71 -11.47
C THR A 122 -7.96 -7.34 -11.24
N LEU A 123 -7.37 -6.53 -10.37
CA LEU A 123 -7.77 -5.15 -10.16
C LEU A 123 -7.69 -4.33 -11.47
N ALA A 124 -6.67 -4.57 -12.31
CA ALA A 124 -6.58 -3.95 -13.63
C ALA A 124 -7.81 -4.23 -14.51
N GLU A 125 -8.27 -5.49 -14.55
CA GLU A 125 -9.47 -5.90 -15.29
C GLU A 125 -10.75 -5.32 -14.69
N LEU A 126 -10.78 -5.00 -13.38
CA LEU A 126 -11.83 -4.21 -12.74
C LEU A 126 -11.73 -2.70 -13.03
N GLY A 127 -10.80 -2.28 -13.88
CA GLY A 127 -10.59 -0.89 -14.27
C GLY A 127 -9.81 -0.05 -13.26
N TYR A 128 -8.99 -0.69 -12.41
CA TYR A 128 -8.01 0.00 -11.57
C TYR A 128 -6.75 0.33 -12.39
N THR A 129 -6.46 1.61 -12.54
CA THR A 129 -5.30 2.10 -13.32
C THR A 129 -4.23 2.76 -12.45
N GLY A 130 -4.36 2.66 -11.12
CA GLY A 130 -3.44 3.25 -10.16
C GLY A 130 -2.15 2.45 -9.98
N GLY A 131 -1.22 2.99 -9.19
CA GLY A 131 0.03 2.34 -8.82
C GLY A 131 -0.15 1.31 -7.71
N ASN A 132 0.79 1.26 -6.76
CA ASN A 132 0.65 0.44 -5.56
C ASN A 132 -0.24 1.16 -4.53
N GLY A 133 -1.41 0.58 -4.29
CA GLY A 133 -2.39 1.05 -3.31
C GLY A 133 -2.17 0.43 -1.94
N THR A 134 -2.54 1.16 -0.90
CA THR A 134 -2.62 0.65 0.47
C THR A 134 -4.03 0.82 1.01
N ILE A 135 -4.60 -0.23 1.58
CA ILE A 135 -5.92 -0.25 2.21
C ILE A 135 -5.73 -0.53 3.69
N THR A 136 -6.30 0.31 4.56
CA THR A 136 -6.27 0.12 6.00
C THR A 136 -7.57 -0.49 6.49
N LEU A 137 -7.49 -1.69 7.05
CA LEU A 137 -8.54 -2.30 7.86
C LEU A 137 -8.34 -1.86 9.31
N THR A 138 -9.33 -1.18 9.88
CA THR A 138 -9.33 -0.78 11.30
C THR A 138 -10.44 -1.53 12.03
N LYS A 139 -10.10 -2.30 13.05
CA LYS A 139 -11.07 -2.97 13.93
C LYS A 139 -11.68 -1.98 14.93
N GLY A 140 -12.81 -2.33 15.54
CA GLY A 140 -13.54 -1.51 16.51
C GLY A 140 -12.72 -1.16 17.75
N ASP A 141 -11.77 -2.02 18.13
CA ASP A 141 -10.78 -1.79 19.19
C ASP A 141 -9.63 -0.81 18.80
N GLY A 142 -9.62 -0.34 17.55
CA GLY A 142 -8.61 0.56 17.00
C GLY A 142 -7.38 -0.14 16.37
N THR A 143 -7.30 -1.47 16.42
CA THR A 143 -6.22 -2.24 15.79
C THR A 143 -6.26 -2.05 14.27
N LYS A 144 -5.11 -1.71 13.67
CA LYS A 144 -4.98 -1.47 12.23
C LYS A 144 -4.17 -2.56 11.54
N LYS A 145 -4.60 -2.92 10.33
CA LYS A 145 -3.87 -3.78 9.40
C LYS A 145 -3.85 -3.14 8.02
N THR A 146 -2.67 -3.11 7.42
CA THR A 146 -2.48 -2.61 6.05
C THR A 146 -2.54 -3.78 5.08
N ILE A 147 -3.29 -3.59 3.99
CA ILE A 147 -3.41 -4.50 2.86
C ILE A 147 -2.86 -3.76 1.66
N GLU A 148 -1.83 -4.33 1.03
CA GLU A 148 -1.24 -3.78 -0.18
C GLU A 148 -1.93 -4.36 -1.41
N VAL A 149 -2.18 -3.51 -2.40
CA VAL A 149 -2.81 -3.88 -3.65
C VAL A 149 -2.05 -3.28 -4.82
N SER A 150 -2.02 -3.99 -5.93
CA SER A 150 -1.47 -3.53 -7.20
C SER A 150 -2.44 -3.89 -8.32
N GLN A 151 -2.13 -3.46 -9.54
CA GLN A 151 -2.89 -3.86 -10.73
C GLN A 151 -3.01 -5.38 -10.90
N GLY A 152 -1.98 -6.14 -10.50
CA GLY A 152 -1.97 -7.61 -10.58
C GLY A 152 -2.68 -8.33 -9.43
N THR A 153 -3.13 -7.61 -8.40
CA THR A 153 -3.87 -8.20 -7.29
C THR A 153 -5.23 -8.71 -7.80
N THR A 154 -5.48 -10.01 -7.64
CA THR A 154 -6.76 -10.65 -8.00
C THR A 154 -7.81 -10.50 -6.90
N VAL A 155 -9.09 -10.59 -7.25
CA VAL A 155 -10.21 -10.64 -6.30
C VAL A 155 -9.95 -11.71 -5.22
N ASN A 156 -9.49 -12.91 -5.61
CA ASN A 156 -9.15 -13.98 -4.67
C ASN A 156 -8.02 -13.57 -3.70
N SER A 157 -6.93 -13.01 -4.23
CA SER A 157 -5.80 -12.60 -3.40
C SER A 157 -6.20 -11.53 -2.40
N PHE A 158 -7.02 -10.55 -2.81
CA PHE A 158 -7.53 -9.52 -1.93
C PHE A 158 -8.46 -10.06 -0.83
N ILE A 159 -9.34 -11.01 -1.17
CA ILE A 159 -10.20 -11.69 -0.19
C ILE A 159 -9.37 -12.44 0.86
N ASN A 160 -8.29 -13.09 0.43
CA ASN A 160 -7.39 -13.77 1.36
C ASN A 160 -6.65 -12.77 2.27
N SER A 161 -6.20 -11.64 1.73
CA SER A 161 -5.62 -10.56 2.56
C SER A 161 -6.60 -10.01 3.60
N LEU A 162 -7.89 -9.89 3.27
CA LEU A 162 -8.93 -9.55 4.26
C LEU A 162 -9.04 -10.62 5.37
N LYS A 163 -9.01 -11.90 5.00
CA LYS A 163 -9.06 -13.00 5.98
C LYS A 163 -7.86 -13.00 6.93
N GLU A 164 -6.68 -12.76 6.38
CA GLU A 164 -5.42 -12.61 7.13
C GLU A 164 -5.42 -11.37 8.01
N ALA A 165 -6.03 -10.27 7.56
CA ALA A 165 -6.25 -9.06 8.36
C ALA A 165 -7.27 -9.26 9.50
N GLY A 166 -7.95 -10.41 9.55
CA GLY A 166 -8.70 -10.86 10.71
C GLY A 166 -10.22 -10.70 10.62
N VAL A 167 -10.76 -10.49 9.42
CA VAL A 167 -12.21 -10.53 9.14
C VAL A 167 -12.56 -11.81 8.36
N ASN A 168 -13.84 -12.09 8.17
CA ASN A 168 -14.32 -13.05 7.19
C ASN A 168 -14.53 -12.31 5.86
N ALA A 169 -14.17 -12.94 4.74
CA ALA A 169 -14.42 -12.37 3.43
C ALA A 169 -14.73 -13.46 2.40
N SER A 170 -15.60 -13.16 1.46
CA SER A 170 -15.94 -14.04 0.34
C SER A 170 -16.37 -13.24 -0.89
N TYR A 171 -16.31 -13.88 -2.06
CA TYR A 171 -16.91 -13.38 -3.28
C TYR A 171 -18.06 -14.30 -3.68
N ASP A 172 -19.20 -13.69 -3.96
CA ASP A 172 -20.37 -14.36 -4.50
C ASP A 172 -20.36 -14.24 -6.01
N ASP A 173 -20.13 -15.37 -6.68
CA ASP A 173 -20.07 -15.42 -8.14
C ASP A 173 -21.44 -15.25 -8.81
N ILE A 174 -22.55 -15.50 -8.09
CA ILE A 174 -23.90 -15.32 -8.62
C ILE A 174 -24.27 -13.83 -8.57
N ASN A 175 -24.08 -13.20 -7.41
CA ASN A 175 -24.45 -11.80 -7.20
C ASN A 175 -23.35 -10.81 -7.60
N LYS A 176 -22.16 -11.30 -7.96
CA LYS A 176 -20.96 -10.55 -8.35
C LYS A 176 -20.55 -9.52 -7.30
N ARG A 177 -20.49 -9.93 -6.03
CA ARG A 177 -20.24 -9.04 -4.88
C ARG A 177 -19.24 -9.64 -3.91
N ILE A 178 -18.44 -8.78 -3.30
CA ILE A 178 -17.59 -9.15 -2.18
C ILE A 178 -18.37 -8.91 -0.88
N PHE A 179 -18.35 -9.90 0.00
CA PHE A 179 -18.89 -9.83 1.35
C PHE A 179 -17.75 -9.83 2.35
N VAL A 180 -17.84 -8.98 3.36
CA VAL A 180 -16.89 -8.90 4.47
C VAL A 180 -17.66 -8.86 5.78
N SER A 181 -17.25 -9.63 6.78
CA SER A 181 -17.87 -9.60 8.11
C SER A 181 -16.86 -9.78 9.23
N SER A 182 -17.19 -9.26 10.41
CA SER A 182 -16.44 -9.55 11.64
C SER A 182 -16.52 -11.05 11.96
N LYS A 183 -15.47 -11.58 12.61
CA LYS A 183 -15.47 -12.96 13.11
C LYS A 183 -16.41 -13.13 14.31
N ASP A 184 -16.45 -12.10 15.14
CA ASP A 184 -17.21 -12.07 16.38
C ASP A 184 -18.24 -10.93 16.36
N THR A 185 -19.25 -11.05 17.24
CA THR A 185 -20.29 -10.02 17.40
C THR A 185 -19.83 -8.94 18.40
N GLY A 186 -20.45 -7.77 18.33
CA GLY A 186 -20.19 -6.66 19.25
C GLY A 186 -19.38 -5.53 18.63
N LYS A 187 -19.50 -4.34 19.22
CA LYS A 187 -18.95 -3.09 18.70
C LYS A 187 -17.42 -3.11 18.54
N ASP A 188 -16.71 -3.73 19.46
CA ASP A 188 -15.23 -3.78 19.44
C ASP A 188 -14.71 -4.68 18.31
N ASN A 189 -15.55 -5.61 17.85
CA ASN A 189 -15.26 -6.51 16.75
C ASN A 189 -15.68 -5.95 15.39
N ASP A 190 -16.30 -4.77 15.35
CA ASP A 190 -16.65 -4.07 14.10
C ASP A 190 -15.39 -3.74 13.29
N PHE A 191 -15.54 -3.36 12.03
CA PHE A 191 -14.40 -3.00 11.19
C PHE A 191 -14.75 -1.87 10.21
N THR A 192 -13.71 -1.17 9.79
CA THR A 192 -13.78 -0.19 8.70
C THR A 192 -12.67 -0.48 7.70
N LEU A 193 -12.96 -0.26 6.42
CA LEU A 193 -11.99 -0.31 5.33
C LEU A 193 -11.81 1.11 4.79
N THR A 194 -10.58 1.58 4.73
CA THR A 194 -10.24 2.91 4.23
C THR A 194 -9.04 2.84 3.29
N GLY A 195 -8.95 3.73 2.31
CA GLY A 195 -7.72 3.88 1.55
C GLY A 195 -6.62 4.47 2.45
N GLY A 196 -5.52 3.75 2.65
CA GLY A 196 -4.30 4.28 3.25
C GLY A 196 -3.59 5.30 2.36
N ASN A 197 -3.83 5.24 1.04
CA ASN A 197 -3.47 6.26 0.06
C ASN A 197 -4.56 6.39 -1.03
N VAL A 198 -4.37 7.32 -1.98
CA VAL A 198 -5.31 7.58 -3.09
C VAL A 198 -5.56 6.32 -3.92
N ASP A 199 -4.50 5.58 -4.23
CA ASP A 199 -4.55 4.33 -4.99
C ASP A 199 -5.35 3.24 -4.27
N GLY A 200 -5.20 3.10 -2.96
CA GLY A 200 -5.99 2.16 -2.16
C GLY A 200 -7.48 2.53 -2.07
N ALA A 201 -7.81 3.84 -2.01
CA ALA A 201 -9.20 4.30 -2.06
C ALA A 201 -9.84 4.00 -3.44
N ASN A 202 -9.07 4.21 -4.52
CA ASN A 202 -9.48 3.84 -5.87
C ASN A 202 -9.69 2.32 -5.99
N ALA A 203 -8.76 1.51 -5.46
CA ALA A 203 -8.89 0.05 -5.45
C ALA A 203 -10.13 -0.42 -4.68
N LEU A 204 -10.43 0.14 -3.49
CA LEU A 204 -11.66 -0.16 -2.75
C LEU A 204 -12.92 0.15 -3.57
N THR A 205 -12.90 1.23 -4.34
CA THR A 205 -14.02 1.60 -5.22
C THR A 205 -14.19 0.58 -6.35
N LYS A 206 -13.10 0.13 -6.98
CA LYS A 206 -13.14 -0.88 -8.04
C LYS A 206 -13.52 -2.28 -7.54
N LEU A 207 -13.18 -2.59 -6.30
CA LEU A 207 -13.61 -3.81 -5.61
C LEU A 207 -15.07 -3.71 -5.12
N GLY A 208 -15.74 -2.58 -5.32
CA GLY A 208 -17.11 -2.36 -4.87
C GLY A 208 -17.24 -2.25 -3.35
N LEU A 209 -16.15 -2.05 -2.60
CA LEU A 209 -16.15 -2.05 -1.14
C LEU A 209 -16.19 -0.64 -0.54
N ASN A 210 -16.10 0.39 -1.38
CA ASN A 210 -16.37 1.77 -1.00
C ASN A 210 -17.90 2.03 -0.97
N VAL A 211 -18.61 1.25 -0.15
CA VAL A 211 -20.07 1.38 0.03
C VAL A 211 -20.38 2.33 1.17
N LYS A 212 -21.40 3.16 0.97
CA LYS A 212 -21.88 4.14 1.96
C LYS A 212 -22.26 3.43 3.26
N SER A 213 -21.69 3.85 4.39
CA SER A 213 -22.09 3.36 5.73
C SER A 213 -22.88 4.43 6.49
N ASP A 214 -23.72 4.04 7.46
CA ASP A 214 -24.45 4.97 8.33
C ASP A 214 -23.51 5.89 9.12
N ALA A 215 -22.30 5.42 9.46
CA ALA A 215 -21.25 6.20 10.11
C ALA A 215 -20.59 7.20 9.15
N THR A 216 -20.42 6.81 7.88
CA THR A 216 -20.01 7.72 6.80
C THR A 216 -21.07 8.78 6.60
N ASP A 217 -22.36 8.43 6.68
CA ASP A 217 -23.49 9.36 6.57
C ASP A 217 -23.58 10.33 7.75
N ALA A 218 -23.31 9.90 8.99
CA ALA A 218 -23.25 10.78 10.16
C ALA A 218 -22.06 11.75 10.08
N THR A 219 -20.92 11.27 9.60
CA THR A 219 -19.73 12.10 9.36
C THR A 219 -19.98 13.08 8.22
N TYR A 220 -20.61 12.64 7.12
CA TYR A 220 -21.07 13.50 6.03
C TYR A 220 -22.03 14.56 6.57
N LYS A 221 -23.05 14.19 7.36
CA LYS A 221 -24.01 15.11 7.98
C LYS A 221 -23.36 16.15 8.89
N THR A 222 -22.29 15.78 9.60
CA THR A 222 -21.55 16.70 10.49
C THR A 222 -20.73 17.70 9.68
N TYR A 223 -20.07 17.25 8.59
CA TYR A 223 -19.44 18.16 7.62
C TYR A 223 -20.49 19.00 6.86
N MET A 224 -21.68 18.47 6.60
CA MET A 224 -22.78 19.16 5.91
C MET A 224 -23.42 20.31 6.72
N GLN A 225 -23.34 20.31 8.06
CA GLN A 225 -23.79 21.46 8.88
C GLN A 225 -23.01 22.75 8.59
N TYR A 226 -21.79 22.64 8.08
CA TYR A 226 -20.92 23.79 7.80
C TYR A 226 -20.97 24.29 6.35
N TYR A 227 -21.59 23.55 5.39
CA TYR A 227 -21.41 23.82 3.94
C TYR A 227 -22.66 23.77 3.02
N GLY A 228 -23.92 23.66 3.51
CA GLY A 228 -25.13 23.90 2.66
C GLY A 228 -26.48 23.35 3.15
N ASP A 229 -27.58 23.78 2.52
CA ASP A 229 -29.02 23.77 2.92
C ASP A 229 -29.71 22.44 3.33
N GLY A 230 -28.97 21.33 3.40
CA GLY A 230 -29.47 20.05 3.90
C GLY A 230 -30.40 19.27 2.96
N THR A 231 -30.63 19.69 1.71
CA THR A 231 -31.51 18.97 0.77
C THR A 231 -30.78 17.96 -0.13
N GLN A 232 -31.40 16.80 -0.39
CA GLN A 232 -30.86 15.73 -1.24
C GLN A 232 -30.48 16.20 -2.66
N SER A 233 -31.19 17.20 -3.19
CA SER A 233 -30.96 17.78 -4.52
C SER A 233 -29.69 18.64 -4.56
N GLY A 234 -29.47 19.48 -3.54
CA GLY A 234 -28.24 20.30 -3.41
C GLY A 234 -26.99 19.45 -3.16
N ILE A 235 -27.13 18.34 -2.44
CA ILE A 235 -26.05 17.36 -2.21
C ILE A 235 -25.66 16.66 -3.52
N THR A 236 -26.65 16.25 -4.32
CA THR A 236 -26.41 15.62 -5.62
C THR A 236 -25.69 16.58 -6.57
N ALA A 237 -26.05 17.87 -6.58
CA ALA A 237 -25.38 18.89 -7.39
C ALA A 237 -23.92 19.10 -7.00
N LYS A 238 -23.61 19.22 -5.70
CA LYS A 238 -22.22 19.42 -5.23
C LYS A 238 -21.36 18.16 -5.32
N VAL A 239 -21.94 16.97 -5.15
CA VAL A 239 -21.25 15.69 -5.43
C VAL A 239 -20.94 15.58 -6.92
N ASN A 240 -21.87 15.98 -7.79
CA ASN A 240 -21.61 16.06 -9.23
C ASN A 240 -20.54 17.11 -9.58
N GLU A 241 -20.50 18.26 -8.90
CA GLU A 241 -19.41 19.24 -9.06
C GLU A 241 -18.05 18.71 -8.57
N ALA A 242 -18.00 18.00 -7.44
CA ALA A 242 -16.78 17.37 -6.94
C ALA A 242 -16.31 16.22 -7.84
N ILE A 243 -17.25 15.40 -8.35
CA ILE A 243 -16.98 14.38 -9.36
C ILE A 243 -16.47 15.05 -10.64
N LYS A 244 -17.07 16.17 -11.07
CA LYS A 244 -16.62 16.93 -12.23
C LYS A 244 -15.24 17.53 -12.01
N ALA A 245 -14.95 18.12 -10.85
CA ALA A 245 -13.62 18.63 -10.50
C ALA A 245 -12.58 17.50 -10.44
N TYR A 246 -12.96 16.31 -9.96
CA TYR A 246 -12.10 15.12 -9.97
C TYR A 246 -11.89 14.55 -11.38
N GLN A 247 -12.92 14.59 -12.24
CA GLN A 247 -12.81 14.22 -13.66
C GLN A 247 -11.98 15.24 -14.45
N ASP A 248 -12.12 16.53 -14.15
CA ASP A 248 -11.33 17.62 -14.72
C ASP A 248 -9.87 17.49 -14.25
N ALA A 249 -9.62 17.12 -12.98
CA ALA A 249 -8.29 16.82 -12.45
C ALA A 249 -7.68 15.53 -13.03
N GLN A 250 -8.48 14.47 -13.24
CA GLN A 250 -8.04 13.26 -13.95
C GLN A 250 -7.75 13.53 -15.42
N THR A 251 -8.52 14.40 -16.07
CA THR A 251 -8.27 14.82 -17.45
C THR A 251 -6.99 15.64 -17.49
N ALA A 252 -6.79 16.59 -16.57
CA ALA A 252 -5.55 17.34 -16.44
C ALA A 252 -4.34 16.45 -16.14
N TYR A 253 -4.48 15.42 -15.29
CA TYR A 253 -3.44 14.45 -15.00
C TYR A 253 -3.14 13.57 -16.22
N LYS A 254 -4.14 13.03 -16.92
CA LYS A 254 -3.96 12.27 -18.17
C LYS A 254 -3.39 13.14 -19.29
N THR A 255 -3.75 14.41 -19.34
CA THR A 255 -3.14 15.39 -20.25
C THR A 255 -1.68 15.63 -19.88
N ALA A 256 -1.35 15.76 -18.59
CA ALA A 256 0.04 15.90 -18.12
C ALA A 256 0.87 14.63 -18.30
N ASP A 257 0.29 13.44 -18.12
CA ASP A 257 0.91 12.12 -18.27
C ASP A 257 1.07 11.71 -19.75
N ALA A 258 0.07 11.99 -20.59
CA ALA A 258 0.18 11.87 -22.05
C ALA A 258 1.13 12.91 -22.65
N GLN A 259 1.26 14.08 -22.02
CA GLN A 259 2.33 15.04 -22.32
C GLN A 259 3.69 14.47 -21.89
N ASN A 260 3.82 13.86 -20.71
CA ASN A 260 5.07 13.29 -20.21
C ASN A 260 5.56 12.07 -21.03
N SER A 261 4.65 11.21 -21.52
CA SER A 261 4.99 10.08 -22.40
C SER A 261 5.28 10.50 -23.86
N ASN A 262 4.57 11.48 -24.44
CA ASN A 262 4.83 11.96 -25.81
C ASN A 262 6.05 12.89 -25.95
N ILE A 263 6.59 13.41 -24.84
CA ILE A 263 7.79 14.26 -24.83
C ILE A 263 9.08 13.44 -25.04
N SER A 264 9.03 12.11 -24.99
CA SER A 264 10.20 11.27 -25.30
C SER A 264 10.47 11.06 -26.80
N ALA A 265 9.63 11.56 -27.73
CA ALA A 265 9.92 11.40 -29.17
C ALA A 265 9.42 12.46 -30.18
N GLY A 266 8.59 13.47 -29.87
CA GLY A 266 8.19 14.37 -30.99
C GLY A 266 7.36 15.64 -30.79
N TYR A 267 6.86 15.97 -29.59
CA TYR A 267 5.95 17.14 -29.41
C TYR A 267 6.38 18.19 -28.37
N GLY A 268 7.65 18.20 -27.96
CA GLY A 268 8.17 19.20 -27.01
C GLY A 268 8.20 20.65 -27.52
N TYR A 269 8.11 20.90 -28.83
CA TYR A 269 8.36 22.23 -29.40
C TYR A 269 7.11 23.13 -29.47
N ALA A 270 5.90 22.58 -29.72
CA ALA A 270 4.71 23.40 -30.02
C ALA A 270 3.93 23.86 -28.77
N SER A 271 3.79 23.02 -27.74
CA SER A 271 3.14 23.38 -26.46
C SER A 271 4.02 24.32 -25.62
N ALA A 272 5.34 24.15 -25.68
CA ALA A 272 6.31 25.08 -25.11
C ALA A 272 6.23 26.46 -25.79
N TYR A 273 6.09 26.52 -27.12
CA TYR A 273 5.94 27.79 -27.86
C TYR A 273 4.64 28.54 -27.50
N ALA A 274 3.52 27.83 -27.30
CA ALA A 274 2.25 28.45 -26.92
C ALA A 274 2.21 28.93 -25.45
N ALA A 275 2.81 28.15 -24.53
CA ALA A 275 2.99 28.56 -23.14
C ALA A 275 3.99 29.72 -23.02
N MET A 276 5.07 29.72 -23.81
CA MET A 276 6.03 30.82 -23.94
C MET A 276 5.34 32.08 -24.49
N LYS A 277 4.54 31.98 -25.56
CA LYS A 277 3.76 33.12 -26.08
C LYS A 277 2.73 33.67 -25.07
N ASN A 278 2.08 32.80 -24.30
CA ASN A 278 1.16 33.24 -23.24
C ASN A 278 1.88 33.89 -22.05
N ALA A 279 3.08 33.39 -21.70
CA ALA A 279 3.94 34.02 -20.69
C ALA A 279 4.46 35.37 -21.18
N PHE A 280 4.87 35.49 -22.45
CA PHE A 280 5.29 36.75 -23.07
C PHE A 280 4.16 37.77 -23.14
N ALA A 281 2.95 37.37 -23.54
CA ALA A 281 1.78 38.25 -23.53
C ALA A 281 1.44 38.80 -22.13
N LYS A 282 1.84 38.08 -21.06
CA LYS A 282 1.65 38.50 -19.66
C LYS A 282 2.88 39.19 -19.05
N SER A 283 4.03 39.17 -19.73
CA SER A 283 5.32 39.66 -19.20
C SER A 283 5.46 41.18 -19.21
N LYS A 284 4.55 41.91 -19.87
CA LYS A 284 4.64 43.36 -20.16
C LYS A 284 5.88 43.78 -20.99
N LEU A 285 6.63 42.82 -21.53
CA LEU A 285 7.74 43.07 -22.46
C LEU A 285 7.20 43.55 -23.81
N ASP A 286 7.89 44.50 -24.44
CA ASP A 286 7.57 44.92 -25.80
C ASP A 286 7.91 43.82 -26.84
N PRO A 287 7.41 43.91 -28.09
CA PRO A 287 7.64 42.87 -29.09
C PRO A 287 9.10 42.55 -29.36
N ALA A 288 10.01 43.54 -29.33
CA ALA A 288 11.43 43.32 -29.55
C ALA A 288 12.06 42.58 -28.37
N GLN A 289 11.68 42.92 -27.14
CA GLN A 289 12.11 42.23 -25.92
C GLN A 289 11.61 40.78 -25.85
N GLN A 290 10.40 40.51 -26.36
CA GLN A 290 9.85 39.15 -26.44
C GLN A 290 10.64 38.29 -27.46
N GLU A 291 11.05 38.88 -28.58
CA GLU A 291 11.86 38.20 -29.59
C GLU A 291 13.27 37.88 -29.05
N GLN A 292 13.90 38.82 -28.34
CA GLN A 292 15.17 38.61 -27.64
C GLN A 292 15.09 37.47 -26.64
N LEU A 293 14.06 37.44 -25.78
CA LEU A 293 13.89 36.36 -24.81
C LEU A 293 13.58 35.02 -25.48
N THR A 294 12.88 35.03 -26.61
CA THR A 294 12.64 33.82 -27.42
C THR A 294 13.96 33.21 -27.90
N GLN A 295 14.85 34.04 -28.48
CA GLN A 295 16.15 33.58 -28.96
C GLN A 295 17.00 33.00 -27.82
N LEU A 296 16.96 33.63 -26.65
CA LEU A 296 17.71 33.17 -25.46
C LEU A 296 17.17 31.84 -24.89
N LEU A 297 15.88 31.59 -24.99
CA LEU A 297 15.24 30.35 -24.52
C LEU A 297 15.41 29.19 -25.52
N GLN A 298 15.72 29.47 -26.78
CA GLN A 298 16.07 28.45 -27.79
C GLN A 298 17.49 27.89 -27.58
N MET A 299 18.33 28.58 -26.81
CA MET A 299 19.66 28.10 -26.44
C MET A 299 19.60 27.05 -25.33
N SER A 300 20.57 26.13 -25.32
CA SER A 300 20.74 25.25 -24.17
C SER A 300 21.07 26.05 -22.91
N ALA A 301 20.76 25.52 -21.72
CA ALA A 301 21.08 26.19 -20.46
C ALA A 301 22.60 26.47 -20.33
N THR A 302 23.42 25.56 -20.86
CA THR A 302 24.88 25.69 -20.92
C THR A 302 25.31 26.82 -21.86
N ASP A 303 24.75 26.88 -23.07
CA ASP A 303 25.11 27.92 -24.06
C ASP A 303 24.66 29.31 -23.60
N ARG A 304 23.48 29.40 -22.96
CA ARG A 304 22.94 30.65 -22.42
C ARG A 304 23.81 31.21 -21.29
N ALA A 305 24.35 30.35 -20.42
CA ALA A 305 25.25 30.77 -19.35
C ALA A 305 26.62 31.27 -19.86
N GLN A 306 26.96 30.95 -21.12
CA GLN A 306 28.22 31.31 -21.78
C GLN A 306 28.02 32.36 -22.88
N SER A 307 26.95 33.15 -22.80
CA SER A 307 26.64 34.16 -23.81
C SER A 307 26.00 35.40 -23.18
N VAL A 308 26.17 36.54 -23.85
CA VAL A 308 25.49 37.81 -23.53
C VAL A 308 24.79 38.35 -24.77
N MET A 309 23.78 39.20 -24.59
CA MET A 309 22.98 39.73 -25.69
C MET A 309 23.00 41.25 -25.66
N ASP A 310 23.21 41.89 -26.82
CA ASP A 310 23.12 43.35 -26.95
C ASP A 310 21.66 43.82 -27.10
N SER A 311 21.45 45.14 -27.07
CA SER A 311 20.12 45.74 -27.23
C SER A 311 19.47 45.48 -28.59
N ASN A 312 20.25 45.05 -29.59
CA ASN A 312 19.79 44.71 -30.93
C ASN A 312 19.48 43.20 -31.06
N GLY A 313 19.65 42.43 -29.99
CA GLY A 313 19.38 40.99 -29.96
C GLY A 313 20.54 40.12 -30.48
N ASN A 314 21.71 40.70 -30.76
CA ASN A 314 22.86 39.92 -31.18
C ASN A 314 23.45 39.17 -29.99
N ILE A 315 23.67 37.85 -30.17
CA ILE A 315 24.19 36.97 -29.14
C ILE A 315 25.70 36.85 -29.28
N TYR A 316 26.43 37.35 -28.28
CA TYR A 316 27.87 37.22 -28.19
C TYR A 316 28.22 36.02 -27.31
N LYS A 317 28.98 35.07 -27.83
CA LYS A 317 29.39 33.85 -27.11
C LYS A 317 30.79 34.01 -26.52
N THR A 318 31.04 33.42 -25.36
CA THR A 318 32.36 33.41 -24.73
C THR A 318 33.39 32.81 -25.69
N GLU A 319 34.41 33.58 -26.05
CA GLU A 319 35.59 33.09 -26.78
C GLU A 319 36.73 32.79 -25.80
N LYS A 320 36.91 33.65 -24.79
CA LYS A 320 38.03 33.55 -23.86
C LYS A 320 37.71 34.23 -22.53
N THR A 321 38.15 33.64 -21.44
CA THR A 321 38.28 34.31 -20.13
C THR A 321 39.75 34.62 -19.91
N ASN A 322 40.05 35.88 -19.58
CA ASN A 322 41.41 36.34 -19.27
C ASN A 322 41.74 36.06 -17.79
N ASP A 323 43.03 36.10 -17.46
CA ASP A 323 43.53 35.79 -16.11
C ASP A 323 43.07 36.80 -15.04
N ASP A 324 42.74 38.02 -15.45
CA ASP A 324 42.16 39.06 -14.61
C ASP A 324 40.65 38.85 -14.33
N GLY A 325 40.06 37.79 -14.87
CA GLY A 325 38.65 37.45 -14.72
C GLY A 325 37.72 38.13 -15.73
N SER A 326 38.25 38.98 -16.61
CA SER A 326 37.47 39.57 -17.71
C SER A 326 37.15 38.53 -18.79
N VAL A 327 36.01 38.67 -19.48
CA VAL A 327 35.57 37.69 -20.49
C VAL A 327 35.36 38.36 -21.84
N ILE A 328 36.02 37.84 -22.87
CA ILE A 328 35.84 38.25 -24.27
C ILE A 328 34.74 37.39 -24.90
N TYR A 329 33.77 38.07 -25.50
CA TYR A 329 32.70 37.46 -26.26
C TYR A 329 32.77 37.89 -27.73
N SER A 330 32.35 37.02 -28.65
CA SER A 330 32.24 37.35 -30.08
C SER A 330 30.84 37.09 -30.64
N TYR A 331 30.47 37.91 -31.62
CA TYR A 331 29.30 37.74 -32.47
C TYR A 331 29.76 37.79 -33.93
N THR A 332 29.31 36.83 -34.75
CA THR A 332 29.58 36.83 -36.20
C THR A 332 28.30 37.22 -36.93
N ASP A 333 28.35 38.28 -37.73
CA ASP A 333 27.22 38.69 -38.55
C ASP A 333 26.99 37.74 -39.74
N ALA A 334 25.87 37.92 -40.45
CA ALA A 334 25.51 37.10 -41.61
C ALA A 334 26.50 37.21 -42.78
N SER A 335 27.35 38.24 -42.79
CA SER A 335 28.39 38.46 -43.79
C SER A 335 29.74 37.84 -43.37
N GLY A 336 29.81 37.21 -42.19
CA GLY A 336 31.01 36.58 -41.64
C GLY A 336 31.91 37.53 -40.85
N ASN A 337 31.50 38.77 -40.61
CA ASN A 337 32.30 39.72 -39.84
C ASN A 337 32.11 39.48 -38.34
N LYS A 338 33.22 39.35 -37.61
CA LYS A 338 33.20 39.19 -36.15
C LYS A 338 33.29 40.54 -35.43
N SER A 339 32.35 40.78 -34.53
CA SER A 339 32.39 41.85 -33.54
C SER A 339 32.73 41.26 -32.17
N TYR A 340 33.48 42.00 -31.35
CA TYR A 340 33.91 41.53 -30.03
C TYR A 340 33.53 42.54 -28.95
N ILE A 341 33.19 42.01 -27.79
CA ILE A 341 32.98 42.78 -26.56
C ILE A 341 33.69 42.10 -25.40
N GLN A 342 34.07 42.86 -24.38
CA GLN A 342 34.69 42.34 -23.17
C GLN A 342 33.92 42.78 -21.93
N SER A 343 33.74 41.86 -20.98
CA SER A 343 33.17 42.16 -19.67
C SER A 343 34.27 42.38 -18.64
N GLU A 344 34.04 43.34 -17.75
CA GLU A 344 34.82 43.50 -16.53
C GLU A 344 33.89 43.70 -15.33
N THR A 345 34.18 43.00 -14.24
CA THR A 345 33.38 43.09 -13.01
C THR A 345 34.22 43.70 -11.90
N THR A 346 33.83 44.89 -11.44
CA THR A 346 34.42 45.58 -10.28
C THR A 346 33.32 45.88 -9.27
N ASP A 347 33.54 45.60 -7.98
CA ASP A 347 32.57 45.84 -6.90
C ASP A 347 31.15 45.32 -7.19
N SER A 348 31.06 44.13 -7.80
CA SER A 348 29.81 43.48 -8.22
C SER A 348 29.04 44.17 -9.35
N VAL A 349 29.65 45.16 -10.02
CA VAL A 349 29.11 45.80 -11.22
C VAL A 349 29.88 45.31 -12.43
N THR A 350 29.17 44.65 -13.36
CA THR A 350 29.73 44.21 -14.64
C THR A 350 29.48 45.27 -15.70
N LYS A 351 30.55 45.74 -16.35
CA LYS A 351 30.52 46.66 -17.49
C LYS A 351 30.98 45.93 -18.75
N TYR A 352 30.49 46.36 -19.91
CA TYR A 352 30.83 45.80 -21.20
C TYR A 352 31.43 46.87 -22.10
N TYR A 353 32.52 46.53 -22.77
CA TYR A 353 33.25 47.43 -23.67
C TYR A 353 33.45 46.79 -25.03
N THR A 354 33.54 47.62 -26.07
CA THR A 354 33.96 47.16 -27.40
C THR A 354 35.39 46.60 -27.32
N ALA A 355 35.64 45.50 -28.02
CA ALA A 355 36.92 44.81 -27.97
C ALA A 355 37.40 44.45 -29.38
N THR A 356 38.67 44.06 -29.48
CA THR A 356 39.21 43.39 -30.66
C THR A 356 39.49 41.92 -30.32
N ALA A 357 39.76 41.09 -31.32
CA ALA A 357 40.06 39.67 -31.14
C ALA A 357 41.26 39.38 -30.22
N SER A 358 42.04 40.41 -29.85
CA SER A 358 43.30 40.27 -29.13
C SER A 358 43.45 41.16 -27.89
N GLU A 359 42.70 42.26 -27.74
CA GLU A 359 42.82 43.23 -26.62
C GLU A 359 41.59 44.18 -26.50
N VAL A 360 41.32 44.66 -25.26
CA VAL A 360 40.30 45.67 -24.92
C VAL A 360 40.59 46.99 -25.64
N LYS A 361 39.58 47.63 -26.24
CA LYS A 361 39.66 49.08 -26.51
C LYS A 361 38.42 49.76 -25.92
N TYR A 362 38.57 50.36 -24.75
CA TYR A 362 37.58 51.24 -24.12
C TYR A 362 37.19 52.36 -25.09
N ASN A 363 36.09 52.22 -25.82
CA ASN A 363 35.60 53.26 -26.72
C ASN A 363 34.10 53.09 -26.98
N LYS A 364 33.28 53.73 -26.12
CA LYS A 364 32.00 54.43 -26.39
C LYS A 364 30.90 54.18 -25.34
N ILE A 365 30.25 55.26 -24.89
CA ILE A 365 29.05 55.28 -24.02
C ILE A 365 27.92 56.00 -24.77
N THR A 366 26.72 55.43 -24.82
CA THR A 366 25.53 56.09 -25.39
C THR A 366 24.69 56.72 -24.27
N ALA A 367 24.44 58.03 -24.33
CA ALA A 367 23.66 58.74 -23.31
C ALA A 367 22.15 58.72 -23.60
N SER A 368 21.33 59.14 -22.62
CA SER A 368 19.86 59.13 -22.69
C SER A 368 19.23 60.03 -23.76
N ASP A 369 20.04 60.87 -24.40
CA ASP A 369 19.67 61.70 -25.56
C ASP A 369 19.86 60.97 -26.91
N GLY A 370 20.38 59.73 -26.89
CA GLY A 370 20.64 58.91 -28.07
C GLY A 370 21.97 59.18 -28.75
N ASN A 371 22.83 60.04 -28.19
CA ASN A 371 24.15 60.35 -28.75
C ASN A 371 25.23 59.40 -28.21
N GLU A 372 26.17 58.99 -29.07
CA GLU A 372 27.35 58.22 -28.71
C GLU A 372 28.52 59.14 -28.32
N TYR A 373 29.16 58.82 -27.20
CA TYR A 373 30.31 59.55 -26.67
C TYR A 373 31.51 58.60 -26.56
N SER A 374 32.68 59.00 -27.07
CA SER A 374 33.93 58.24 -26.95
C SER A 374 34.90 58.94 -26.02
N GLU A 375 35.76 58.17 -25.34
CA GLU A 375 36.79 58.70 -24.46
C GLU A 375 37.88 59.39 -25.30
N ASP A 376 38.13 60.67 -25.03
CA ASP A 376 39.22 61.41 -25.66
C ASP A 376 40.56 61.02 -25.05
N GLU A 377 41.65 61.57 -25.60
CA GLU A 377 43.03 61.29 -25.16
C GLU A 377 43.30 61.67 -23.69
N ASN A 378 42.37 62.37 -23.03
CA ASN A 378 42.46 62.81 -21.64
C ASN A 378 41.52 62.06 -20.70
N GLY A 379 40.79 61.05 -21.18
CA GLY A 379 39.87 60.27 -20.37
C GLY A 379 38.46 60.88 -20.22
N LEU A 380 38.10 61.86 -21.06
CA LEU A 380 36.80 62.53 -21.04
C LEU A 380 35.90 62.03 -22.16
N TYR A 381 34.63 61.76 -21.87
CA TYR A 381 33.67 61.25 -22.85
C TYR A 381 33.04 62.40 -23.66
N VAL A 382 33.35 62.45 -24.96
CA VAL A 382 32.93 63.48 -25.93
C VAL A 382 32.02 62.92 -27.02
N ASP A 383 31.02 63.68 -27.46
CA ASP A 383 30.17 63.30 -28.59
C ASP A 383 30.94 63.33 -29.92
N LYS A 384 30.29 62.91 -31.01
CA LYS A 384 30.85 62.93 -32.38
C LYS A 384 31.34 64.31 -32.85
N ASP A 385 30.92 65.39 -32.21
CA ASP A 385 31.27 66.77 -32.52
C ASP A 385 32.30 67.35 -31.50
N GLY A 386 32.83 66.51 -30.60
CA GLY A 386 33.85 66.85 -29.61
C GLY A 386 33.32 67.55 -28.35
N LYS A 387 32.00 67.46 -28.09
CA LYS A 387 31.36 68.13 -26.95
C LYS A 387 31.31 67.22 -25.73
N ASN A 388 31.85 67.70 -24.60
CA ASN A 388 31.87 67.01 -23.31
C ASN A 388 30.47 66.94 -22.66
N ILE A 389 30.16 65.79 -22.06
CA ILE A 389 29.05 65.64 -21.12
C ILE A 389 29.55 65.83 -19.69
N LEU A 390 29.24 66.98 -19.09
CA LEU A 390 29.35 67.20 -17.65
C LEU A 390 28.12 66.58 -16.96
N TRP A 391 28.26 65.39 -16.37
CA TRP A 391 27.26 64.90 -15.41
C TRP A 391 27.65 65.33 -14.00
N THR A 392 26.91 66.30 -13.45
CA THR A 392 26.81 66.51 -12.00
C THR A 392 26.06 65.34 -11.37
N ALA A 393 26.64 64.75 -10.33
CA ALA A 393 25.98 63.76 -9.49
C ALA A 393 24.73 64.37 -8.81
N ALA A 394 23.62 63.64 -8.81
CA ALA A 394 22.54 63.84 -7.86
C ALA A 394 22.54 62.66 -6.86
N ILE A 395 22.45 63.03 -5.59
CA ILE A 395 22.47 62.19 -4.38
C ILE A 395 21.27 61.25 -4.35
#